data_AF-A0A2Z4Y8C6-F1
#
_entry.id   AF-A0A2Z4Y8C6-F1
#
_cell.length_a   1.000
_cell.length_b   1.000
_cell.length_c   1.000
_cell.angle_alpha   90.00
_cell.angle_beta   90.00
_cell.angle_gamma   90.00
#
_symmetry.space_group_name_H-M   'P 1'
#
loop_
_entity.id
_entity.type
_entity.pdbx_description
1 polymer ?
#
loop_
_entity_poly.entity_id
_entity_poly.type
_entity_poly.pdbx_seq_one_letter_code
_entity_poly.pdbx_strand_id
1 'polypeptide(L)'
;MGLAKNAKGTVLLQSAVVSAILLVVCVGLLGLTRYEHSRQYNRIHWSEAYYAAEVALLEGVQKIADVPATQTVQSIYGTYTASSLPNTPDGDVKEVTFTIGPDPQNVPTYHLVTATANVNGKRRTLQARVQYRPPSQVFNHEYFLNNWGWWWGSSITGNGDNRSNWDFDFKDKPTVNGHIYAAAQIESNLVPVNPFASPPFKGWAGSDPLTYCHVGTERVKMPNLKDLTYYIQKANGTIKQGNTVIVNKTFGFSGTKTGVYLKGTSTNPIQISGTVVVNGDVILDGVITGTGTVYAGGNIYIAGNLDYKNGPTWSLPPNHASMTPAQRQAWYDSWVDQQFAAGKDLIGFAARGHILFGQVNSSTWNTRVMTPSNYGLANLGREDQLGRDGIRGTADDGIPYLDTNNDGRPDSAAYDADEDGVIRTTNYSWSNDFQMTSSRASKIQGYPTSNNQPVDFNTISSSAITKITGIFYTNHAFGGYTSQGPVNMYGALICRDEAVIFSNSLTFWYDYRIHGRYVHKYFDSDGNKIVDLELPIAYKTKIVDRKEVVSAN
;
A
#
# COMPACT_ATOMS: atom_id res chain seq x y z
N MET A 1 66.65 -79.55 -17.10
CA MET A 1 66.91 -78.18 -17.64
C MET A 1 65.66 -77.66 -18.36
N GLY A 2 64.52 -77.51 -17.67
CA GLY A 2 63.21 -77.39 -18.35
C GLY A 2 62.15 -76.56 -17.63
N LEU A 3 62.51 -75.41 -17.02
CA LEU A 3 61.53 -74.57 -16.30
C LEU A 3 61.76 -73.04 -16.45
N ALA A 4 62.28 -72.56 -17.59
CA ALA A 4 62.51 -71.13 -17.81
C ALA A 4 61.85 -70.52 -19.06
N LYS A 5 60.89 -71.22 -19.70
CA LYS A 5 60.24 -70.73 -20.94
C LYS A 5 58.87 -70.06 -20.77
N ASN A 6 58.24 -70.10 -19.59
CA ASN A 6 56.84 -69.62 -19.44
C ASN A 6 56.68 -68.20 -18.86
N ALA A 7 57.72 -67.57 -18.30
CA ALA A 7 57.56 -66.24 -17.69
C ALA A 7 57.31 -65.11 -18.72
N LYS A 8 57.84 -65.21 -19.94
CA LYS A 8 57.68 -64.19 -20.99
C LYS A 8 56.28 -64.19 -21.62
N GLY A 9 55.62 -65.35 -21.70
CA GLY A 9 54.25 -65.46 -22.22
C GLY A 9 53.21 -64.87 -21.27
N THR A 10 53.39 -65.04 -19.96
CA THR A 10 52.48 -64.50 -18.93
C THR A 10 52.54 -62.96 -18.87
N VAL A 11 53.72 -62.36 -19.00
CA VAL A 11 53.91 -60.89 -19.01
C VAL A 11 53.30 -60.25 -20.27
N LEU A 12 53.40 -60.92 -21.43
CA LEU A 12 52.76 -60.47 -22.67
C LEU A 12 51.22 -60.51 -22.56
N LEU A 13 50.67 -61.59 -22.00
CA LEU A 13 49.23 -61.71 -21.79
C LEU A 13 48.70 -60.68 -20.80
N GLN A 14 49.40 -60.48 -19.67
CA GLN A 14 49.04 -59.46 -18.68
C GLN A 14 49.09 -58.04 -19.28
N SER A 15 50.16 -57.71 -20.02
CA SER A 15 50.27 -56.42 -20.73
C SER A 15 49.16 -56.23 -21.76
N ALA A 16 48.77 -57.27 -22.50
CA ALA A 16 47.67 -57.22 -23.46
C ALA A 16 46.31 -57.01 -22.77
N VAL A 17 46.04 -57.70 -21.67
CA VAL A 17 44.81 -57.54 -20.88
C VAL A 17 44.71 -56.14 -20.27
N VAL A 18 45.79 -55.64 -19.66
CA VAL A 18 45.84 -54.27 -19.12
C VAL A 18 45.65 -53.23 -20.22
N SER A 19 46.27 -53.42 -21.39
CA SER A 19 46.10 -52.53 -22.54
C SER A 19 44.66 -52.54 -23.08
N ALA A 20 44.02 -53.72 -23.13
CA ALA A 20 42.62 -53.85 -23.54
C ALA A 20 41.65 -53.18 -22.54
N ILE A 21 41.88 -53.35 -21.24
CA ILE A 21 41.10 -52.67 -20.18
C ILE A 21 41.29 -51.15 -20.30
N LEU A 22 42.52 -50.67 -20.43
CA LEU A 22 42.82 -49.25 -20.64
C LEU A 22 42.13 -48.69 -21.88
N LEU A 23 42.12 -49.44 -23.00
CA LEU A 23 41.42 -49.03 -24.22
C LEU A 23 39.91 -48.89 -23.99
N VAL A 24 39.28 -49.87 -23.35
CA VAL A 24 37.84 -49.82 -23.03
C VAL A 24 37.51 -48.65 -22.11
N VAL A 25 38.33 -48.41 -21.08
CA VAL A 25 38.16 -47.27 -20.17
C VAL A 25 38.34 -45.93 -20.91
N CYS A 26 39.36 -45.79 -21.76
CA CYS A 26 39.59 -44.59 -22.56
C CYS A 26 38.44 -44.32 -23.53
N VAL A 27 37.91 -45.34 -24.21
CA VAL A 27 36.75 -45.20 -25.09
C VAL A 27 35.50 -44.81 -24.28
N GLY A 28 35.30 -45.40 -23.10
CA GLY A 28 34.21 -45.04 -22.19
C GLY A 28 34.29 -43.58 -21.72
N LEU A 29 35.49 -43.11 -21.33
CA LEU A 29 35.72 -41.72 -20.93
C LEU A 29 35.51 -40.74 -22.10
N LEU A 30 35.97 -41.07 -23.31
CA LEU A 30 35.71 -40.25 -24.50
C LEU A 30 34.21 -40.18 -24.83
N GLY A 31 33.49 -41.30 -24.66
CA GLY A 31 32.04 -41.34 -24.81
C GLY A 31 31.32 -40.45 -23.80
N LEU A 32 31.71 -40.51 -22.53
CA LEU A 32 31.17 -39.67 -21.46
C LEU A 32 31.45 -38.19 -21.73
N THR A 33 32.68 -37.84 -22.13
CA THR A 33 33.06 -36.45 -22.46
C THR A 33 32.27 -35.92 -23.64
N ARG A 34 32.08 -36.71 -24.71
CA ARG A 34 31.24 -36.31 -25.86
C ARG A 34 29.79 -36.12 -25.45
N TYR A 35 29.26 -37.00 -24.62
CA TYR A 35 27.89 -36.90 -24.10
C TYR A 35 27.71 -35.63 -23.25
N GLU A 36 28.60 -35.40 -22.29
CA GLU A 36 28.56 -34.21 -21.43
C GLU A 36 28.75 -32.92 -22.22
N HIS A 37 29.68 -32.89 -23.18
CA HIS A 37 29.85 -31.75 -24.09
C HIS A 37 28.58 -31.47 -24.89
N SER A 38 27.96 -32.50 -25.48
CA SER A 38 26.72 -32.35 -26.25
C SER A 38 25.54 -31.91 -25.36
N ARG A 39 25.50 -32.37 -24.12
CA ARG A 39 24.49 -31.98 -23.13
C ARG A 39 24.66 -30.52 -22.69
N GLN A 40 25.89 -30.10 -22.39
CA GLN A 40 26.24 -28.71 -22.06
C GLN A 40 25.92 -27.78 -23.23
N TYR A 41 26.34 -28.15 -24.45
CA TYR A 41 26.06 -27.41 -25.68
C TYR A 41 24.56 -27.20 -25.90
N ASN A 42 23.75 -28.26 -25.77
CA ASN A 42 22.28 -28.14 -25.87
C ASN A 42 21.68 -27.25 -24.77
N ARG A 43 22.21 -27.30 -23.54
CA ARG A 43 21.75 -26.45 -22.43
C ARG A 43 22.03 -24.98 -22.70
N ILE A 44 23.22 -24.66 -23.23
CA ILE A 44 23.60 -23.29 -23.61
C ILE A 44 22.59 -22.74 -24.63
N HIS A 45 22.30 -23.47 -25.70
CA HIS A 45 21.35 -23.01 -26.73
C HIS A 45 19.94 -22.78 -26.19
N TRP A 46 19.49 -23.63 -25.26
CA TRP A 46 18.20 -23.43 -24.60
C TRP A 46 18.18 -22.18 -23.73
N SER A 47 19.27 -21.89 -23.02
CA SER A 47 19.43 -20.67 -22.22
C SER A 47 19.50 -19.42 -23.10
N GLU A 48 20.18 -19.49 -24.24
CA GLU A 48 20.25 -18.40 -25.22
C GLU A 48 18.88 -18.06 -25.82
N ALA A 49 18.11 -19.07 -26.22
CA ALA A 49 16.75 -18.86 -26.72
C ALA A 49 15.84 -18.27 -25.63
N TYR A 50 15.99 -18.71 -24.38
CA TYR A 50 15.22 -18.16 -23.27
C TYR A 50 15.60 -16.70 -22.97
N TYR A 51 16.89 -16.38 -22.96
CA TYR A 51 17.38 -15.01 -22.77
C TYR A 51 16.85 -14.07 -23.87
N ALA A 52 16.94 -14.47 -25.14
CA ALA A 52 16.43 -13.67 -26.25
C ALA A 52 14.91 -13.46 -26.17
N ALA A 53 14.15 -14.48 -25.75
CA ALA A 53 12.71 -14.35 -25.51
C ALA A 53 12.40 -13.41 -24.35
N GLU A 54 13.19 -13.44 -23.27
CA GLU A 54 13.01 -12.55 -22.10
C GLU A 54 13.27 -11.09 -22.45
N VAL A 55 14.31 -10.81 -23.24
CA VAL A 55 14.60 -9.45 -23.72
C VAL A 55 13.41 -8.91 -24.54
N ALA A 56 12.88 -9.70 -25.47
CA ALA A 56 11.73 -9.29 -26.26
C ALA A 56 10.46 -9.12 -25.42
N LEU A 57 10.27 -9.97 -24.39
CA LEU A 57 9.17 -9.85 -23.43
C LEU A 57 9.26 -8.51 -22.69
N LEU A 58 10.43 -8.19 -22.15
CA LEU A 58 10.66 -6.97 -21.39
C LEU A 58 10.49 -5.71 -22.24
N GLU A 59 10.85 -5.73 -23.53
CA GLU A 59 10.49 -4.61 -24.37
C GLU A 59 8.98 -4.52 -24.63
N GLY A 60 8.29 -5.63 -24.84
CA GLY A 60 6.83 -5.60 -24.89
C GLY A 60 6.23 -4.93 -23.65
N VAL A 61 6.77 -5.20 -22.45
CA VAL A 61 6.41 -4.49 -21.20
C VAL A 61 6.77 -3.00 -21.26
N GLN A 62 7.97 -2.66 -21.72
CA GLN A 62 8.44 -1.27 -21.84
C GLN A 62 7.56 -0.45 -22.79
N LYS A 63 7.14 -1.02 -23.92
CA LYS A 63 6.23 -0.36 -24.87
C LYS A 63 4.89 -0.04 -24.22
N ILE A 64 4.37 -0.93 -23.36
CA ILE A 64 3.17 -0.64 -22.56
C ILE A 64 3.45 0.53 -21.60
N ALA A 65 4.60 0.53 -20.92
CA ALA A 65 4.98 1.57 -19.96
C ALA A 65 5.17 2.96 -20.60
N ASP A 66 5.59 3.01 -21.87
CA ASP A 66 5.82 4.24 -22.62
C ASP A 66 4.53 4.88 -23.16
N VAL A 67 3.41 4.16 -23.17
CA VAL A 67 2.13 4.72 -23.62
C VAL A 67 1.71 5.89 -22.71
N PRO A 68 1.45 7.10 -23.23
CA PRO A 68 0.96 8.23 -22.44
C PRO A 68 -0.39 7.93 -21.78
N ALA A 69 -0.65 8.51 -20.60
CA ALA A 69 -1.90 8.27 -19.85
C ALA A 69 -3.18 8.65 -20.62
N THR A 70 -3.05 9.53 -21.62
CA THR A 70 -4.13 10.01 -22.47
C THR A 70 -4.46 9.05 -23.63
N GLN A 71 -3.74 7.95 -23.77
CA GLN A 71 -3.86 7.03 -24.90
C GLN A 71 -4.09 5.60 -24.41
N THR A 72 -4.84 4.83 -25.21
CA THR A 72 -5.03 3.40 -24.97
C THR A 72 -3.85 2.61 -25.53
N VAL A 73 -3.38 1.63 -24.76
CA VAL A 73 -2.36 0.67 -25.22
C VAL A 73 -2.90 -0.10 -26.42
N GLN A 74 -2.23 0.05 -27.55
CA GLN A 74 -2.59 -0.62 -28.79
C GLN A 74 -1.98 -2.02 -28.86
N SER A 75 -2.58 -2.91 -29.65
CA SER A 75 -1.91 -4.15 -30.01
C SER A 75 -0.74 -3.86 -30.94
N ILE A 76 0.44 -4.33 -30.55
CA ILE A 76 1.70 -4.09 -31.25
C ILE A 76 2.37 -5.43 -31.53
N TYR A 77 2.94 -5.58 -32.71
CA TYR A 77 3.87 -6.65 -33.04
C TYR A 77 5.26 -6.04 -33.26
N GLY A 78 6.28 -6.65 -32.67
CA GLY A 78 7.66 -6.24 -32.84
C GLY A 78 8.58 -7.43 -33.12
N THR A 79 9.64 -7.15 -33.87
CA THR A 79 10.66 -8.10 -34.29
C THR A 79 12.04 -7.55 -33.92
N TYR A 80 12.90 -8.41 -33.40
CA TYR A 80 14.30 -8.13 -33.10
C TYR A 80 15.21 -8.94 -34.01
N THR A 81 16.30 -8.32 -34.42
CA THR A 81 17.46 -9.00 -35.03
C THR A 81 18.52 -9.27 -33.98
N ALA A 82 19.49 -10.14 -34.29
CA ALA A 82 20.64 -10.40 -33.40
C ALA A 82 21.33 -9.11 -32.91
N SER A 83 21.43 -8.10 -33.79
CA SER A 83 22.06 -6.79 -33.51
C SER A 83 21.27 -5.90 -32.55
N SER A 84 20.02 -6.24 -32.25
CA SER A 84 19.15 -5.47 -31.36
C SER A 84 19.02 -6.07 -29.96
N LEU A 85 19.69 -7.20 -29.71
CA LEU A 85 19.79 -7.79 -28.38
C LEU A 85 20.95 -7.12 -27.60
N PRO A 86 20.77 -6.81 -26.30
CA PRO A 86 21.82 -6.20 -25.48
C PRO A 86 23.11 -7.03 -25.42
N ASN A 87 22.97 -8.36 -25.46
CA ASN A 87 24.06 -9.29 -25.69
C ASN A 87 23.69 -10.18 -26.88
N THR A 88 24.58 -10.25 -27.87
CA THR A 88 24.41 -11.15 -29.01
C THR A 88 24.61 -12.60 -28.54
N PRO A 89 23.60 -13.49 -28.70
CA PRO A 89 23.77 -14.91 -28.43
C PRO A 89 24.89 -15.50 -29.29
N ASP A 90 25.57 -16.54 -28.80
CA ASP A 90 26.63 -17.23 -29.54
C ASP A 90 25.96 -18.19 -30.55
N GLY A 91 25.44 -17.64 -31.66
CA GLY A 91 24.74 -18.47 -32.66
C GLY A 91 23.82 -17.77 -33.65
N ASP A 92 23.13 -18.60 -34.45
CA ASP A 92 22.17 -18.17 -35.47
C ASP A 92 20.83 -17.82 -34.81
N VAL A 93 20.58 -16.52 -34.68
CA VAL A 93 19.30 -15.96 -34.19
C VAL A 93 18.35 -15.83 -35.39
N LYS A 94 17.43 -16.79 -35.53
CA LYS A 94 16.50 -16.85 -36.66
C LYS A 94 15.27 -15.97 -36.48
N GLU A 95 14.76 -15.90 -35.26
CA GLU A 95 13.52 -15.19 -34.94
C GLU A 95 13.61 -14.72 -33.49
N VAL A 96 13.31 -13.44 -33.24
CA VAL A 96 12.99 -12.92 -31.91
C VAL A 96 11.85 -11.94 -32.08
N THR A 97 10.72 -12.19 -31.44
CA THR A 97 9.48 -11.43 -31.64
C THR A 97 8.75 -11.20 -30.33
N PHE A 98 7.92 -10.16 -30.30
CA PHE A 98 6.91 -9.98 -29.26
C PHE A 98 5.59 -9.48 -29.85
N THR A 99 4.51 -9.77 -29.14
CA THR A 99 3.16 -9.27 -29.39
C THR A 99 2.60 -8.70 -28.10
N ILE A 100 1.91 -7.57 -28.20
CA ILE A 100 1.06 -7.01 -27.15
C ILE A 100 -0.38 -7.23 -27.58
N GLY A 101 -1.13 -8.00 -26.81
CA GLY A 101 -2.52 -8.33 -27.05
C GLY A 101 -3.44 -7.92 -25.89
N PRO A 102 -4.76 -8.01 -26.08
CA PRO A 102 -5.71 -7.85 -25.00
C PRO A 102 -5.49 -8.92 -23.92
N ASP A 103 -5.88 -8.58 -22.70
CA ASP A 103 -5.94 -9.54 -21.60
C ASP A 103 -6.87 -10.73 -21.92
N PRO A 104 -6.50 -11.99 -21.60
CA PRO A 104 -7.37 -13.15 -21.82
C PRO A 104 -8.69 -13.09 -21.05
N GLN A 105 -8.76 -12.31 -19.97
CA GLN A 105 -9.99 -12.09 -19.19
C GLN A 105 -10.71 -10.78 -19.61
N ASN A 106 -10.25 -10.13 -20.69
CA ASN A 106 -10.75 -8.87 -21.21
C ASN A 106 -10.78 -7.73 -20.17
N VAL A 107 -9.84 -7.72 -19.22
CA VAL A 107 -9.70 -6.60 -18.29
C VAL A 107 -8.94 -5.46 -19.00
N PRO A 108 -9.53 -4.25 -19.19
CA PRO A 108 -8.96 -3.21 -20.05
C PRO A 108 -7.59 -2.67 -19.62
N THR A 109 -7.27 -2.76 -18.34
CA THR A 109 -5.99 -2.31 -17.76
C THR A 109 -4.92 -3.39 -17.81
N TYR A 110 -5.22 -4.57 -18.33
CA TYR A 110 -4.29 -5.68 -18.48
C TYR A 110 -4.03 -5.96 -19.97
N HIS A 111 -2.80 -6.38 -20.24
CA HIS A 111 -2.35 -6.74 -21.58
C HIS A 111 -1.56 -8.03 -21.50
N LEU A 112 -1.66 -8.86 -22.54
CA LEU A 112 -0.84 -10.05 -22.67
C LEU A 112 0.35 -9.74 -23.58
N VAL A 113 1.56 -9.83 -23.04
CA VAL A 113 2.77 -9.82 -23.85
C VAL A 113 3.17 -11.25 -24.13
N THR A 114 3.25 -11.65 -25.40
CA THR A 114 3.81 -12.95 -25.81
C THR A 114 5.09 -12.72 -26.58
N ALA A 115 6.20 -13.28 -26.13
CA ALA A 115 7.51 -13.18 -26.77
C ALA A 115 8.03 -14.55 -27.17
N THR A 116 8.59 -14.65 -28.38
CA THR A 116 9.11 -15.91 -28.92
C THR A 116 10.50 -15.70 -29.48
N ALA A 117 11.42 -16.61 -29.19
CA ALA A 117 12.76 -16.61 -29.78
C ALA A 117 13.16 -17.99 -30.30
N ASN A 118 13.87 -18.01 -31.43
CA ASN A 118 14.48 -19.18 -32.05
C ASN A 118 15.97 -18.93 -32.26
N VAL A 119 16.79 -19.54 -31.41
CA VAL A 119 18.26 -19.42 -31.42
C VAL A 119 18.86 -20.81 -31.55
N ASN A 120 19.75 -21.00 -32.53
CA ASN A 120 20.43 -22.28 -32.77
C ASN A 120 19.44 -23.48 -32.90
N GLY A 121 18.26 -23.23 -33.50
CA GLY A 121 17.19 -24.22 -33.67
C GLY A 121 16.42 -24.59 -32.40
N LYS A 122 16.64 -23.88 -31.29
CA LYS A 122 15.86 -24.00 -30.05
C LYS A 122 14.85 -22.86 -29.99
N ARG A 123 13.56 -23.20 -29.85
CA ARG A 123 12.45 -22.23 -29.77
C ARG A 123 11.90 -22.14 -28.34
N ARG A 124 11.80 -20.93 -27.79
CA ARG A 124 11.20 -20.64 -26.49
C ARG A 124 10.13 -19.57 -26.65
N THR A 125 9.03 -19.70 -25.92
CA THR A 125 7.92 -18.72 -25.92
C THR A 125 7.56 -18.38 -24.48
N LEU A 126 7.59 -17.09 -24.16
CA LEU A 126 7.26 -16.54 -22.86
C LEU A 126 6.00 -15.70 -22.97
N GLN A 127 5.20 -15.73 -21.91
CA GLN A 127 4.01 -14.90 -21.77
C GLN A 127 4.06 -14.14 -20.45
N ALA A 128 3.72 -12.87 -20.49
CA ALA A 128 3.50 -12.04 -19.32
C ALA A 128 2.14 -11.36 -19.38
N ARG A 129 1.37 -11.49 -18.31
CA ARG A 129 0.19 -10.65 -18.11
C ARG A 129 0.63 -9.37 -17.41
N VAL A 130 0.49 -8.24 -18.08
CA VAL A 130 1.01 -6.94 -17.64
C VAL A 130 -0.15 -6.01 -17.33
N GLN A 131 -0.17 -5.46 -16.12
CA GLN A 131 -1.08 -4.40 -15.76
C GLN A 131 -0.49 -3.05 -16.18
N TYR A 132 -1.20 -2.31 -17.04
CA TYR A 132 -0.90 -0.94 -17.39
C TYR A 132 -1.39 -0.01 -16.28
N ARG A 133 -0.48 0.84 -15.81
CA ARG A 133 -0.72 1.84 -14.78
C ARG A 133 -1.53 1.32 -13.57
N PRO A 134 -1.04 0.33 -12.81
CA PRO A 134 -1.72 -0.17 -11.62
C PRO A 134 -2.08 0.99 -10.65
N PRO A 135 -3.32 1.01 -10.11
CA PRO A 135 -3.69 2.02 -9.12
C PRO A 135 -2.87 1.83 -7.84
N SER A 136 -2.74 2.91 -7.07
CA SER A 136 -2.12 2.81 -5.75
C SER A 136 -2.89 1.83 -4.87
N GLN A 137 -2.15 1.03 -4.10
CA GLN A 137 -2.70 0.05 -3.18
C GLN A 137 -2.92 0.62 -1.78
N VAL A 138 -2.60 1.91 -1.57
CA VAL A 138 -2.73 2.60 -0.28
C VAL A 138 -4.14 2.48 0.30
N PHE A 139 -5.16 2.55 -0.56
CA PHE A 139 -6.56 2.46 -0.15
C PHE A 139 -7.13 1.04 -0.13
N ASN A 140 -6.34 -0.01 -0.38
CA ASN A 140 -6.82 -1.39 -0.29
C ASN A 140 -7.07 -1.86 1.15
N HIS A 141 -6.67 -1.05 2.12
CA HIS A 141 -6.62 -1.41 3.52
C HIS A 141 -7.58 -0.53 4.32
N GLU A 142 -8.20 -1.16 5.31
CA GLU A 142 -8.96 -0.50 6.37
C GLU A 142 -8.08 0.44 7.18
N TYR A 143 -6.87 -0.03 7.48
CA TYR A 143 -5.90 0.62 8.33
C TYR A 143 -4.51 0.44 7.72
N PHE A 144 -3.85 1.54 7.36
CA PHE A 144 -2.50 1.52 6.80
C PHE A 144 -1.61 2.60 7.42
N LEU A 145 -0.52 2.17 8.07
CA LEU A 145 0.58 3.02 8.53
C LEU A 145 1.84 2.90 7.65
N ASN A 146 2.50 4.02 7.34
CA ASN A 146 3.76 3.99 6.57
C ASN A 146 4.94 3.44 7.37
N ASN A 147 4.89 3.57 8.69
CA ASN A 147 5.97 3.14 9.57
C ASN A 147 5.52 1.88 10.33
N TRP A 148 5.65 1.88 11.65
CA TRP A 148 5.18 0.80 12.52
C TRP A 148 3.65 0.81 12.63
N GLY A 149 3.00 -0.26 12.15
CA GLY A 149 1.58 -0.51 12.33
C GLY A 149 1.28 -1.09 13.70
N TRP A 150 0.27 -0.60 14.43
CA TRP A 150 0.00 -1.20 15.74
C TRP A 150 -1.45 -1.10 16.16
N TRP A 151 -1.91 -2.17 16.81
CA TRP A 151 -3.23 -2.29 17.42
C TRP A 151 -3.06 -2.56 18.91
N TRP A 152 -2.87 -1.50 19.70
CA TRP A 152 -2.79 -1.61 21.15
C TRP A 152 -3.99 -0.93 21.81
N GLY A 153 -4.95 -1.74 22.20
CA GLY A 153 -6.14 -1.33 22.93
C GLY A 153 -6.93 -2.55 23.39
N SER A 154 -7.70 -2.40 24.46
CA SER A 154 -8.34 -3.53 25.15
C SER A 154 -9.38 -4.31 24.31
N SER A 155 -9.92 -3.72 23.24
CA SER A 155 -10.87 -4.39 22.33
C SER A 155 -10.93 -3.69 20.98
N ILE A 156 -10.10 -4.14 20.04
CA ILE A 156 -10.12 -3.68 18.64
C ILE A 156 -10.69 -4.79 17.76
N THR A 157 -11.59 -4.42 16.85
CA THR A 157 -12.10 -5.29 15.78
C THR A 157 -11.95 -4.59 14.45
N GLY A 158 -11.27 -5.22 13.48
CA GLY A 158 -11.24 -4.74 12.10
C GLY A 158 -11.92 -5.70 11.15
N ASN A 159 -12.68 -5.14 10.20
CA ASN A 159 -13.48 -5.85 9.22
C ASN A 159 -13.00 -5.52 7.80
N GLY A 160 -11.68 -5.54 7.62
CA GLY A 160 -10.98 -5.32 6.38
C GLY A 160 -9.50 -5.60 6.53
N ASP A 161 -8.77 -5.39 5.43
CA ASP A 161 -7.33 -5.69 5.38
C ASP A 161 -6.51 -4.60 6.09
N ASN A 162 -5.41 -5.00 6.71
CA ASN A 162 -4.54 -4.15 7.51
C ASN A 162 -3.14 -4.16 6.94
N ARG A 163 -2.45 -3.02 7.03
CA ARG A 163 -1.10 -2.91 6.50
C ARG A 163 -0.20 -2.02 7.34
N SER A 164 1.07 -2.40 7.37
CA SER A 164 2.18 -1.50 7.64
C SER A 164 3.29 -1.66 6.61
N ASN A 165 4.01 -0.58 6.38
CA ASN A 165 5.22 -0.59 5.57
C ASN A 165 6.47 -0.96 6.38
N TRP A 166 6.28 -1.31 7.65
CA TRP A 166 7.27 -1.93 8.50
C TRP A 166 6.70 -3.11 9.29
N ASP A 167 6.94 -3.15 10.60
CA ASP A 167 6.34 -4.13 11.50
C ASP A 167 4.86 -3.82 11.74
N PHE A 168 4.06 -4.84 12.02
CA PHE A 168 2.69 -4.69 12.48
C PHE A 168 2.51 -5.40 13.82
N ASP A 169 2.39 -4.64 14.91
CA ASP A 169 2.31 -5.20 16.26
C ASP A 169 0.89 -5.22 16.84
N PHE A 170 0.52 -6.36 17.43
CA PHE A 170 -0.79 -6.57 18.03
C PHE A 170 -0.70 -6.74 19.55
N LYS A 171 -1.68 -6.21 20.27
CA LYS A 171 -1.79 -6.36 21.72
C LYS A 171 -3.23 -6.60 22.15
N ASP A 172 -3.41 -7.31 23.26
CA ASP A 172 -4.71 -7.57 23.91
C ASP A 172 -5.74 -8.37 23.08
N LYS A 173 -5.27 -9.23 22.16
CA LYS A 173 -6.10 -10.18 21.39
C LYS A 173 -7.23 -9.55 20.56
N PRO A 174 -6.92 -8.62 19.65
CA PRO A 174 -7.92 -7.99 18.80
C PRO A 174 -8.51 -8.98 17.79
N THR A 175 -9.61 -8.62 17.13
CA THR A 175 -10.25 -9.44 16.10
C THR A 175 -9.92 -8.87 14.72
N VAL A 176 -9.31 -9.68 13.85
CA VAL A 176 -8.94 -9.28 12.49
C VAL A 176 -9.71 -10.13 11.48
N ASN A 177 -10.70 -9.54 10.82
CA ASN A 177 -11.49 -10.15 9.75
C ASN A 177 -11.00 -9.65 8.38
N GLY A 178 -9.72 -9.88 8.10
CA GLY A 178 -9.05 -9.47 6.86
C GLY A 178 -7.61 -9.98 6.81
N HIS A 179 -6.90 -9.64 5.75
CA HIS A 179 -5.47 -9.90 5.63
C HIS A 179 -4.66 -8.89 6.46
N ILE A 180 -3.48 -9.32 6.91
CA ILE A 180 -2.48 -8.51 7.61
C ILE A 180 -1.23 -8.51 6.73
N TYR A 181 -0.79 -7.32 6.33
CA TYR A 181 0.43 -7.13 5.56
C TYR A 181 1.45 -6.34 6.38
N ALA A 182 2.63 -6.90 6.58
CA ALA A 182 3.78 -6.20 7.13
C ALA A 182 4.94 -6.31 6.14
N ALA A 183 5.71 -5.23 5.97
CA ALA A 183 6.90 -5.30 5.13
C ALA A 183 8.07 -5.99 5.83
N ALA A 184 8.09 -5.91 7.16
CA ALA A 184 9.02 -6.64 8.00
C ALA A 184 8.28 -7.77 8.74
N GLN A 185 7.98 -7.62 10.02
CA GLN A 185 7.38 -8.66 10.87
C GLN A 185 5.93 -8.37 11.25
N ILE A 186 5.17 -9.43 11.51
CA ILE A 186 3.91 -9.35 12.26
C ILE A 186 4.24 -9.77 13.69
N GLU A 187 3.90 -8.92 14.65
CA GLU A 187 4.37 -9.02 16.03
C GLU A 187 3.24 -9.08 17.05
N SER A 188 3.58 -9.57 18.24
CA SER A 188 2.77 -9.50 19.44
C SER A 188 3.59 -8.91 20.59
N ASN A 189 3.29 -7.66 20.96
CA ASN A 189 4.01 -6.95 22.00
C ASN A 189 5.53 -6.98 21.74
N LEU A 190 5.92 -6.60 20.52
CA LEU A 190 7.29 -6.50 20.01
C LEU A 190 8.02 -7.85 19.84
N VAL A 191 7.25 -8.94 19.69
CA VAL A 191 7.79 -10.29 19.49
C VAL A 191 7.20 -10.87 18.20
N PRO A 192 8.03 -11.32 17.23
CA PRO A 192 7.54 -11.92 16.01
C PRO A 192 6.57 -13.09 16.26
N VAL A 193 5.44 -13.06 15.56
CA VAL A 193 4.41 -14.09 15.66
C VAL A 193 4.89 -15.36 14.93
N ASN A 194 4.80 -16.50 15.61
CA ASN A 194 4.94 -17.79 14.95
C ASN A 194 3.60 -18.17 14.29
N PRO A 195 3.51 -18.22 12.95
CA PRO A 195 2.25 -18.52 12.25
C PRO A 195 1.80 -19.98 12.42
N PHE A 196 2.63 -20.87 12.96
CA PHE A 196 2.29 -22.25 13.28
C PHE A 196 1.83 -22.46 14.73
N ALA A 197 1.87 -21.40 15.54
CA ALA A 197 1.36 -21.39 16.92
C ALA A 197 0.00 -20.69 16.99
N SER A 198 -0.57 -20.60 18.20
CA SER A 198 -1.78 -19.80 18.42
C SER A 198 -1.45 -18.31 18.24
N PRO A 199 -2.02 -17.62 17.23
CA PRO A 199 -1.70 -16.23 16.96
C PRO A 199 -2.26 -15.29 18.04
N PRO A 200 -1.70 -14.07 18.18
CA PRO A 200 -2.09 -13.11 19.20
C PRO A 200 -3.38 -12.35 18.86
N PHE A 201 -4.13 -12.75 17.84
CA PHE A 201 -5.38 -12.14 17.38
C PHE A 201 -6.43 -13.20 17.03
N LYS A 202 -7.70 -12.78 17.00
CA LYS A 202 -8.88 -13.58 16.65
C LYS A 202 -9.36 -13.25 15.23
N GLY A 203 -10.50 -13.81 14.83
CA GLY A 203 -11.11 -13.55 13.53
C GLY A 203 -10.55 -14.47 12.45
N TRP A 204 -10.60 -14.02 11.19
CA TRP A 204 -10.13 -14.82 10.06
C TRP A 204 -8.63 -15.05 10.14
N ALA A 205 -7.86 -14.00 10.44
CA ALA A 205 -6.42 -14.12 10.58
C ALA A 205 -6.03 -14.98 11.78
N GLY A 206 -6.80 -14.93 12.87
CA GLY A 206 -6.57 -15.78 14.02
C GLY A 206 -6.86 -17.26 13.76
N SER A 207 -7.80 -17.57 12.86
CA SER A 207 -8.20 -18.96 12.56
C SER A 207 -7.32 -19.59 11.47
N ASP A 208 -6.78 -18.78 10.56
CA ASP A 208 -5.95 -19.24 9.44
C ASP A 208 -4.79 -18.25 9.18
N PRO A 209 -3.80 -18.20 10.09
CA PRO A 209 -2.70 -17.25 9.96
C PRO A 209 -1.85 -17.47 8.70
N LEU A 210 -1.79 -18.68 8.15
CA LEU A 210 -1.01 -18.97 6.94
C LEU A 210 -1.59 -18.32 5.68
N THR A 211 -2.91 -18.15 5.62
CA THR A 211 -3.57 -17.47 4.49
C THR A 211 -3.62 -15.95 4.67
N TYR A 212 -3.78 -15.48 5.92
CA TYR A 212 -4.09 -14.08 6.19
C TYR A 212 -2.92 -13.23 6.66
N CYS A 213 -1.83 -13.83 7.15
CA CYS A 213 -0.68 -13.09 7.64
C CYS A 213 0.46 -13.10 6.62
N HIS A 214 0.83 -11.93 6.13
CA HIS A 214 1.84 -11.74 5.11
C HIS A 214 2.99 -10.90 5.68
N VAL A 215 4.10 -11.55 5.98
CA VAL A 215 5.37 -10.92 6.38
C VAL A 215 6.28 -10.74 5.16
N GLY A 216 7.20 -9.79 5.20
CA GLY A 216 8.15 -9.57 4.10
C GLY A 216 7.51 -9.00 2.82
N THR A 217 6.36 -8.33 2.94
CA THR A 217 5.67 -7.78 1.76
C THR A 217 6.39 -6.54 1.23
N GLU A 218 6.29 -6.26 -0.07
CA GLU A 218 6.89 -5.04 -0.63
C GLU A 218 6.29 -3.79 0.03
N ARG A 219 7.11 -2.79 0.37
CA ARG A 219 6.64 -1.49 0.85
C ARG A 219 5.80 -0.79 -0.24
N VAL A 220 4.66 -0.22 0.14
CA VAL A 220 3.78 0.53 -0.75
C VAL A 220 4.08 2.01 -0.57
N LYS A 221 4.53 2.69 -1.63
CA LYS A 221 4.83 4.13 -1.54
C LYS A 221 3.60 4.91 -1.05
N MET A 222 3.74 5.57 0.10
CA MET A 222 2.73 6.47 0.62
C MET A 222 2.79 7.82 -0.10
N PRO A 223 1.65 8.50 -0.25
CA PRO A 223 1.65 9.86 -0.79
C PRO A 223 2.02 10.88 0.28
N ASN A 224 2.05 12.16 -0.09
CA ASN A 224 2.28 13.27 0.82
C ASN A 224 1.46 14.51 0.40
N LEU A 225 0.81 15.16 1.37
CA LEU A 225 0.08 16.44 1.20
C LEU A 225 0.91 17.71 1.46
N LYS A 226 2.24 17.65 1.32
CA LYS A 226 3.17 18.77 1.57
C LYS A 226 2.79 20.04 0.80
N ASP A 227 2.61 19.91 -0.51
CA ASP A 227 2.23 21.01 -1.39
C ASP A 227 0.76 20.86 -1.80
N LEU A 228 -0.03 21.92 -1.56
CA LEU A 228 -1.43 21.94 -1.96
C LEU A 228 -1.66 22.47 -3.38
N THR A 229 -0.62 22.95 -4.06
CA THR A 229 -0.72 23.62 -5.36
C THR A 229 -1.44 22.79 -6.41
N TYR A 230 -1.12 21.49 -6.50
CA TYR A 230 -1.80 20.57 -7.41
C TYR A 230 -3.29 20.44 -7.08
N TYR A 231 -3.65 20.21 -5.80
CA TYR A 231 -5.06 20.05 -5.40
C TYR A 231 -5.84 21.35 -5.61
N ILE A 232 -5.20 22.51 -5.42
CA ILE A 232 -5.78 23.83 -5.71
C ILE A 232 -6.14 23.95 -7.20
N GLN A 233 -5.24 23.51 -8.09
CA GLN A 233 -5.48 23.53 -9.54
C GLN A 233 -6.57 22.54 -9.96
N LYS A 234 -6.66 21.38 -9.29
CA LYS A 234 -7.66 20.35 -9.55
C LYS A 234 -9.03 20.67 -8.91
N ALA A 235 -9.09 21.57 -7.94
CA ALA A 235 -10.29 21.87 -7.19
C ALA A 235 -11.46 22.30 -8.09
N ASN A 236 -12.49 21.47 -8.12
CA ASN A 236 -13.69 21.64 -8.95
C ASN A 236 -15.00 21.54 -8.14
N GLY A 237 -14.88 21.33 -6.83
CA GLY A 237 -15.98 20.96 -5.96
C GLY A 237 -16.57 22.11 -5.15
N THR A 238 -17.54 21.77 -4.30
CA THR A 238 -18.16 22.71 -3.36
C THR A 238 -18.49 22.02 -2.03
N ILE A 239 -18.50 22.81 -0.95
CA ILE A 239 -19.12 22.46 0.33
C ILE A 239 -20.33 23.36 0.52
N LYS A 240 -21.51 22.76 0.73
CA LYS A 240 -22.77 23.48 0.93
C LYS A 240 -23.49 23.01 2.18
N GLN A 241 -24.33 23.89 2.73
CA GLN A 241 -25.37 23.53 3.67
C GLN A 241 -26.68 24.18 3.23
N GLY A 242 -27.64 23.36 2.86
CA GLY A 242 -28.86 23.81 2.18
C GLY A 242 -28.49 24.44 0.84
N ASN A 243 -28.92 25.69 0.63
CA ASN A 243 -28.62 26.44 -0.59
C ASN A 243 -27.36 27.31 -0.46
N THR A 244 -26.74 27.37 0.71
CA THR A 244 -25.59 28.24 0.98
C THR A 244 -24.30 27.51 0.62
N VAL A 245 -23.49 28.11 -0.25
CA VAL A 245 -22.13 27.65 -0.56
C VAL A 245 -21.19 28.19 0.50
N ILE A 246 -20.55 27.30 1.25
CA ILE A 246 -19.57 27.65 2.29
C ILE A 246 -18.17 27.68 1.69
N VAL A 247 -17.86 26.69 0.84
CA VAL A 247 -16.60 26.64 0.09
C VAL A 247 -16.88 26.39 -1.39
N ASN A 248 -16.22 27.15 -2.26
CA ASN A 248 -16.27 26.99 -3.70
C ASN A 248 -14.87 26.75 -4.24
N LYS A 249 -14.55 25.49 -4.55
CA LYS A 249 -13.23 24.98 -4.95
C LYS A 249 -12.16 25.14 -3.88
N THR A 250 -11.80 26.37 -3.52
CA THR A 250 -10.78 26.66 -2.52
C THR A 250 -11.27 27.63 -1.46
N PHE A 251 -10.70 27.55 -0.25
CA PHE A 251 -11.02 28.46 0.86
C PHE A 251 -9.75 28.86 1.63
N GLY A 252 -9.69 30.12 2.05
CA GLY A 252 -8.70 30.58 3.03
C GLY A 252 -7.30 30.86 2.51
N PHE A 253 -7.10 30.91 1.20
CA PHE A 253 -5.83 31.30 0.56
C PHE A 253 -5.67 32.82 0.37
N SER A 254 -6.78 33.56 0.45
CA SER A 254 -6.81 35.02 0.39
C SER A 254 -7.80 35.54 1.44
N GLY A 255 -7.31 35.92 2.62
CA GLY A 255 -8.15 36.43 3.71
C GLY A 255 -7.60 36.17 5.11
N THR A 256 -8.30 36.65 6.14
CA THR A 256 -7.94 36.45 7.55
C THR A 256 -8.45 35.13 8.12
N LYS A 257 -9.48 34.55 7.49
CA LYS A 257 -10.02 33.23 7.82
C LYS A 257 -9.38 32.19 6.90
N THR A 258 -8.75 31.20 7.48
CA THR A 258 -8.05 30.13 6.75
C THR A 258 -8.77 28.79 6.84
N GLY A 259 -9.53 28.57 7.92
CA GLY A 259 -10.26 27.31 8.19
C GLY A 259 -11.78 27.46 8.13
N VAL A 260 -12.51 26.34 8.22
CA VAL A 260 -13.98 26.31 8.21
C VAL A 260 -14.55 25.41 9.32
N TYR A 261 -15.63 25.87 9.95
CA TYR A 261 -16.44 25.08 10.88
C TYR A 261 -17.71 24.60 10.18
N LEU A 262 -17.90 23.29 10.13
CA LEU A 262 -18.99 22.64 9.41
C LEU A 262 -19.77 21.74 10.38
N LYS A 263 -21.03 22.09 10.65
CA LYS A 263 -21.93 21.30 11.50
C LYS A 263 -23.21 20.93 10.77
N GLY A 264 -23.32 19.67 10.38
CA GLY A 264 -24.45 19.11 9.67
C GLY A 264 -25.53 18.55 10.59
N THR A 265 -26.76 18.55 10.10
CA THR A 265 -27.91 17.88 10.74
C THR A 265 -28.61 16.99 9.71
N SER A 266 -29.48 16.08 10.13
CA SER A 266 -30.19 15.20 9.19
C SER A 266 -31.01 15.97 8.15
N THR A 267 -31.61 17.10 8.56
CA THR A 267 -32.38 18.00 7.69
C THR A 267 -31.49 18.93 6.86
N ASN A 268 -30.35 19.34 7.40
CA ASN A 268 -29.39 20.22 6.73
C ASN A 268 -27.96 19.63 6.81
N PRO A 269 -27.67 18.57 6.03
CA PRO A 269 -26.37 17.92 6.06
C PRO A 269 -25.31 18.82 5.44
N ILE A 270 -24.04 18.55 5.76
CA ILE A 270 -22.90 19.11 5.03
C ILE A 270 -22.81 18.37 3.69
N GLN A 271 -23.06 19.08 2.59
CA GLN A 271 -23.06 18.53 1.24
C GLN A 271 -21.68 18.75 0.62
N ILE A 272 -20.98 17.67 0.27
CA ILE A 272 -19.63 17.70 -0.32
C ILE A 272 -19.71 17.09 -1.71
N SER A 273 -19.25 17.84 -2.71
CA SER A 273 -19.23 17.39 -4.11
C SER A 273 -17.89 17.74 -4.74
N GLY A 274 -17.23 16.80 -5.41
CA GLY A 274 -15.95 17.03 -6.10
C GLY A 274 -14.80 17.35 -5.15
N THR A 275 -13.74 17.96 -5.68
CA THR A 275 -12.52 18.27 -4.91
C THR A 275 -12.56 19.68 -4.34
N VAL A 276 -12.37 19.80 -3.02
CA VAL A 276 -12.30 21.08 -2.30
C VAL A 276 -11.03 21.17 -1.48
N VAL A 277 -10.38 22.35 -1.46
CA VAL A 277 -9.16 22.60 -0.69
C VAL A 277 -9.37 23.75 0.30
N VAL A 278 -9.07 23.52 1.57
CA VAL A 278 -9.11 24.51 2.65
C VAL A 278 -7.68 24.73 3.14
N ASN A 279 -7.23 25.99 3.16
CA ASN A 279 -5.85 26.33 3.54
C ASN A 279 -5.53 25.99 5.01
N GLY A 280 -6.48 26.21 5.92
CA GLY A 280 -6.33 26.00 7.36
C GLY A 280 -7.06 24.77 7.88
N ASP A 281 -7.49 24.85 9.14
CA ASP A 281 -8.16 23.74 9.83
C ASP A 281 -9.61 23.56 9.38
N VAL A 282 -10.08 22.32 9.36
CA VAL A 282 -11.48 21.97 9.08
C VAL A 282 -12.08 21.32 10.32
N ILE A 283 -13.22 21.81 10.80
CA ILE A 283 -13.97 21.17 11.89
C ILE A 283 -15.24 20.54 11.32
N LEU A 284 -15.48 19.27 11.65
CA LEU A 284 -16.61 18.46 11.20
C LEU A 284 -17.45 18.00 12.39
N ASP A 285 -18.76 18.14 12.28
CA ASP A 285 -19.74 17.63 13.25
C ASP A 285 -21.04 17.22 12.53
N GLY A 286 -21.62 16.09 12.92
CA GLY A 286 -22.95 15.66 12.52
C GLY A 286 -23.03 14.94 11.18
N VAL A 287 -23.98 15.34 10.34
CA VAL A 287 -24.36 14.58 9.14
C VAL A 287 -23.72 15.16 7.87
N ILE A 288 -23.07 14.30 7.08
CA ILE A 288 -22.42 14.60 5.79
C ILE A 288 -23.12 13.85 4.64
N THR A 289 -23.02 14.34 3.40
CA THR A 289 -23.57 13.65 2.21
C THR A 289 -22.86 14.08 0.92
N GLY A 290 -22.88 13.21 -0.09
CA GLY A 290 -22.32 13.44 -1.41
C GLY A 290 -21.11 12.56 -1.74
N THR A 291 -20.39 12.97 -2.78
CA THR A 291 -19.20 12.28 -3.30
C THR A 291 -18.12 13.29 -3.64
N GLY A 292 -16.97 13.20 -3.00
CA GLY A 292 -15.88 14.15 -3.18
C GLY A 292 -14.81 14.06 -2.10
N THR A 293 -13.89 15.01 -2.12
CA THR A 293 -12.72 15.02 -1.23
C THR A 293 -12.50 16.42 -0.68
N VAL A 294 -12.21 16.49 0.63
CA VAL A 294 -11.78 17.73 1.29
C VAL A 294 -10.32 17.60 1.69
N TYR A 295 -9.48 18.49 1.15
CA TYR A 295 -8.08 18.65 1.54
C TYR A 295 -7.96 19.80 2.54
N ALA A 296 -7.35 19.55 3.69
CA ALA A 296 -7.05 20.56 4.69
C ALA A 296 -5.54 20.79 4.76
N GLY A 297 -5.10 22.04 4.63
CA GLY A 297 -3.71 22.43 4.86
C GLY A 297 -3.32 22.50 6.33
N GLY A 298 -4.31 22.58 7.23
CA GLY A 298 -4.13 22.39 8.66
C GLY A 298 -4.57 20.99 9.12
N ASN A 299 -5.17 20.96 10.30
CA ASN A 299 -5.75 19.77 10.90
C ASN A 299 -7.22 19.60 10.51
N ILE A 300 -7.72 18.37 10.61
CA ILE A 300 -9.16 18.09 10.62
C ILE A 300 -9.57 17.70 12.04
N TYR A 301 -10.57 18.39 12.58
CA TYR A 301 -11.15 18.11 13.90
C TYR A 301 -12.54 17.52 13.74
N ILE A 302 -12.77 16.33 14.26
CA ILE A 302 -14.08 15.69 14.35
C ILE A 302 -14.63 15.97 15.75
N ALA A 303 -15.52 16.96 15.84
CA ALA A 303 -16.04 17.45 17.10
C ALA A 303 -17.13 16.54 17.69
N GLY A 304 -17.86 15.79 16.86
CA GLY A 304 -18.95 14.92 17.28
C GLY A 304 -19.05 13.66 16.41
N ASN A 305 -20.17 12.95 16.50
CA ASN A 305 -20.44 11.84 15.58
C ASN A 305 -20.48 12.37 14.14
N LEU A 306 -19.78 11.67 13.25
CA LEU A 306 -19.73 11.99 11.83
C LEU A 306 -20.36 10.84 11.04
N ASP A 307 -21.49 11.11 10.38
CA ASP A 307 -22.29 10.08 9.72
C ASP A 307 -22.75 10.49 8.32
N TYR A 308 -22.81 9.52 7.41
CA TYR A 308 -23.41 9.71 6.10
C TYR A 308 -24.93 9.80 6.21
N LYS A 309 -25.54 10.75 5.48
CA LYS A 309 -26.99 10.82 5.33
C LYS A 309 -27.54 9.63 4.56
N ASN A 310 -26.85 9.23 3.49
CA ASN A 310 -27.15 8.10 2.62
C ASN A 310 -25.94 7.15 2.58
N GLY A 311 -25.52 6.68 3.75
CA GLY A 311 -24.43 5.71 3.87
C GLY A 311 -24.79 4.30 3.37
N PRO A 312 -23.79 3.47 3.07
CA PRO A 312 -24.01 2.06 2.79
C PRO A 312 -24.41 1.30 4.06
N THR A 313 -24.94 0.09 3.88
CA THR A 313 -25.20 -0.82 5.00
C THR A 313 -23.97 -1.67 5.27
N TRP A 314 -23.40 -1.50 6.46
CA TRP A 314 -22.20 -2.19 6.90
C TRP A 314 -22.54 -3.53 7.53
N SER A 315 -22.04 -4.61 6.94
CA SER A 315 -22.20 -5.96 7.47
C SER A 315 -21.09 -6.85 6.95
N LEU A 316 -20.65 -7.80 7.76
CA LEU A 316 -19.89 -8.94 7.25
C LEU A 316 -20.77 -9.81 6.37
N PRO A 317 -20.19 -10.59 5.43
CA PRO A 317 -20.93 -11.61 4.71
C PRO A 317 -21.70 -12.54 5.66
N PRO A 318 -22.96 -12.91 5.34
CA PRO A 318 -23.69 -13.90 6.12
C PRO A 318 -22.90 -15.20 6.23
N ASN A 319 -22.80 -15.78 7.43
CA ASN A 319 -22.02 -16.98 7.72
C ASN A 319 -20.52 -16.86 7.37
N HIS A 320 -19.95 -15.65 7.44
CA HIS A 320 -18.56 -15.39 7.05
C HIS A 320 -17.52 -16.36 7.65
N ALA A 321 -17.76 -16.85 8.87
CA ALA A 321 -16.86 -17.80 9.56
C ALA A 321 -16.67 -19.12 8.79
N SER A 322 -17.66 -19.53 7.98
CA SER A 322 -17.62 -20.77 7.20
C SER A 322 -17.34 -20.56 5.71
N MET A 323 -17.22 -19.30 5.25
CA MET A 323 -16.96 -18.99 3.84
C MET A 323 -15.48 -19.09 3.50
N THR A 324 -15.17 -19.59 2.31
CA THR A 324 -13.82 -19.53 1.73
C THR A 324 -13.44 -18.09 1.37
N PRO A 325 -12.14 -17.75 1.22
CA PRO A 325 -11.72 -16.42 0.78
C PRO A 325 -12.39 -15.99 -0.53
N ALA A 326 -12.49 -16.89 -1.50
CA ALA A 326 -13.13 -16.62 -2.79
C ALA A 326 -14.64 -16.32 -2.67
N GLN A 327 -15.36 -17.03 -1.79
CA GLN A 327 -16.78 -16.77 -1.55
C GLN A 327 -17.00 -15.41 -0.88
N ARG A 328 -16.15 -15.04 0.09
CA ARG A 328 -16.22 -13.72 0.74
C ARG A 328 -15.97 -12.62 -0.28
N GLN A 329 -14.98 -12.82 -1.16
CA GLN A 329 -14.68 -11.86 -2.21
C GLN A 329 -15.85 -11.66 -3.18
N ALA A 330 -16.51 -12.73 -3.61
CA ALA A 330 -17.69 -12.63 -4.47
C ALA A 330 -18.85 -11.88 -3.80
N TRP A 331 -19.01 -12.01 -2.48
CA TRP A 331 -19.99 -11.24 -1.72
C TRP A 331 -19.67 -9.74 -1.75
N TYR A 332 -18.40 -9.37 -1.49
CA TYR A 332 -17.98 -7.97 -1.54
C TYR A 332 -18.11 -7.38 -2.94
N ASP A 333 -17.83 -8.14 -4.01
CA ASP A 333 -18.04 -7.69 -5.39
C ASP A 333 -19.51 -7.30 -5.63
N SER A 334 -20.45 -8.14 -5.20
CA SER A 334 -21.89 -7.86 -5.29
C SER A 334 -22.32 -6.69 -4.40
N TRP A 335 -21.82 -6.62 -3.17
CA TRP A 335 -22.12 -5.53 -2.24
C TRP A 335 -21.68 -4.18 -2.79
N VAL A 336 -20.46 -4.09 -3.35
CA VAL A 336 -19.92 -2.86 -3.94
C VAL A 336 -20.79 -2.40 -5.12
N ASP A 337 -21.17 -3.33 -6.01
CA ASP A 337 -22.04 -3.03 -7.13
C ASP A 337 -23.38 -2.42 -6.68
N GLN A 338 -23.98 -2.99 -5.64
CA GLN A 338 -25.24 -2.47 -5.08
C GLN A 338 -25.07 -1.09 -4.46
N GLN A 339 -23.98 -0.82 -3.74
CA GLN A 339 -23.76 0.49 -3.12
C GLN A 339 -23.53 1.60 -4.16
N PHE A 340 -22.80 1.32 -5.24
CA PHE A 340 -22.63 2.28 -6.34
C PHE A 340 -23.94 2.51 -7.09
N ALA A 341 -24.68 1.45 -7.42
CA ALA A 341 -25.99 1.56 -8.09
C ALA A 341 -27.00 2.38 -7.25
N ALA A 342 -26.92 2.29 -5.92
CA ALA A 342 -27.76 3.04 -5.00
C ALA A 342 -27.29 4.49 -4.74
N GLY A 343 -26.20 4.94 -5.36
CA GLY A 343 -25.67 6.31 -5.20
C GLY A 343 -25.32 6.65 -3.75
N LYS A 344 -24.73 5.70 -3.02
CA LYS A 344 -24.36 5.87 -1.62
C LYS A 344 -23.24 6.89 -1.44
N ASP A 345 -23.31 7.66 -0.35
CA ASP A 345 -22.31 8.69 -0.01
C ASP A 345 -20.90 8.08 0.07
N LEU A 346 -19.90 8.80 -0.42
CA LEU A 346 -18.48 8.39 -0.39
C LEU A 346 -17.60 9.63 -0.37
N ILE A 347 -17.09 9.99 0.81
CA ILE A 347 -16.36 11.24 1.02
C ILE A 347 -14.99 10.96 1.59
N GLY A 348 -14.00 11.60 0.99
CA GLY A 348 -12.61 11.62 1.43
C GLY A 348 -12.24 12.85 2.23
N PHE A 349 -11.41 12.66 3.24
CA PHE A 349 -10.84 13.71 4.09
C PHE A 349 -9.34 13.51 4.16
N ALA A 350 -8.59 14.52 3.72
CA ALA A 350 -7.15 14.44 3.62
C ALA A 350 -6.54 15.65 4.34
N ALA A 351 -5.75 15.40 5.38
CA ALA A 351 -5.13 16.45 6.18
C ALA A 351 -3.61 16.47 5.96
N ARG A 352 -3.07 17.65 5.60
CA ARG A 352 -1.62 17.87 5.69
C ARG A 352 -1.15 17.82 7.14
N GLY A 353 -1.98 18.27 8.08
CA GLY A 353 -1.73 18.15 9.50
C GLY A 353 -2.16 16.79 10.06
N HIS A 354 -2.89 16.86 11.17
CA HIS A 354 -3.45 15.73 11.90
C HIS A 354 -4.96 15.60 11.67
N ILE A 355 -5.50 14.41 11.92
CA ILE A 355 -6.93 14.20 12.10
C ILE A 355 -7.20 13.88 13.57
N LEU A 356 -8.01 14.70 14.22
CA LEU A 356 -8.19 14.68 15.67
C LEU A 356 -9.66 14.57 16.02
N PHE A 357 -10.00 13.80 17.04
CA PHE A 357 -11.38 13.74 17.50
C PHE A 357 -11.57 13.69 19.01
N GLY A 358 -12.78 14.05 19.42
CA GLY A 358 -13.15 14.22 20.82
C GLY A 358 -12.75 15.59 21.35
N GLN A 359 -12.78 15.75 22.66
CA GLN A 359 -12.54 17.01 23.36
C GLN A 359 -11.04 17.34 23.48
N VAL A 360 -10.39 17.74 22.38
CA VAL A 360 -8.92 17.95 22.29
C VAL A 360 -8.35 18.98 23.27
N ASN A 361 -9.17 19.91 23.76
CA ASN A 361 -8.76 20.91 24.75
C ASN A 361 -8.87 20.39 26.18
N SER A 362 -9.46 19.21 26.41
CA SER A 362 -9.66 18.67 27.75
C SER A 362 -8.38 18.06 28.34
N SER A 363 -8.21 18.17 29.65
CA SER A 363 -7.12 17.50 30.38
C SER A 363 -7.20 15.98 30.26
N THR A 364 -8.41 15.41 30.18
CA THR A 364 -8.60 13.98 29.94
C THR A 364 -8.05 13.56 28.58
N TRP A 365 -8.34 14.31 27.52
CA TRP A 365 -7.79 14.03 26.20
C TRP A 365 -6.26 14.12 26.22
N ASN A 366 -5.70 15.18 26.79
CA ASN A 366 -4.25 15.36 26.93
C ASN A 366 -3.61 14.16 27.68
N THR A 367 -4.14 13.79 28.85
CA THR A 367 -3.58 12.68 29.64
C THR A 367 -3.72 11.30 28.99
N ARG A 368 -4.67 11.11 28.08
CA ARG A 368 -4.98 9.81 27.46
C ARG A 368 -4.39 9.65 26.07
N VAL A 369 -4.11 10.74 25.37
CA VAL A 369 -3.63 10.74 23.98
C VAL A 369 -2.22 11.30 23.88
N MET A 370 -1.91 12.38 24.60
CA MET A 370 -0.63 13.08 24.49
C MET A 370 0.44 12.52 25.42
N THR A 371 0.17 12.47 26.72
CA THR A 371 1.19 12.22 27.74
C THR A 371 1.38 10.76 28.20
N PRO A 372 0.67 9.71 27.71
CA PRO A 372 1.01 8.34 28.07
C PRO A 372 2.49 8.02 27.78
N SER A 373 3.20 7.46 28.75
CA SER A 373 4.66 7.25 28.67
C SER A 373 5.11 6.32 27.55
N ASN A 374 4.27 5.34 27.18
CA ASN A 374 4.66 4.27 26.27
C ASN A 374 4.23 4.51 24.82
N TYR A 375 3.24 5.38 24.60
CA TYR A 375 2.56 5.50 23.30
C TYR A 375 1.95 6.89 23.04
N GLY A 376 2.09 7.82 23.98
CA GLY A 376 1.51 9.15 23.85
C GLY A 376 2.16 9.94 22.73
N LEU A 377 1.36 10.75 22.02
CA LEU A 377 1.84 11.56 20.89
C LEU A 377 2.97 12.53 21.28
N ALA A 378 3.09 12.91 22.56
CA ALA A 378 4.19 13.75 23.05
C ALA A 378 5.56 13.06 22.97
N ASN A 379 5.61 11.76 22.69
CA ASN A 379 6.85 11.00 22.48
C ASN A 379 7.14 10.73 21.00
N LEU A 380 6.26 11.18 20.09
CA LEU A 380 6.30 10.91 18.65
C LEU A 380 6.54 12.20 17.84
N GLY A 381 6.73 12.05 16.53
CA GLY A 381 6.84 13.15 15.56
C GLY A 381 8.23 13.78 15.43
N ARG A 382 9.21 13.36 16.24
CA ARG A 382 10.61 13.79 16.11
C ARG A 382 11.33 12.89 15.12
N GLU A 383 12.08 13.50 14.20
CA GLU A 383 12.59 12.88 12.98
C GLU A 383 14.12 12.87 12.86
N ASP A 384 14.82 13.72 13.61
CA ASP A 384 16.29 13.88 13.55
C ASP A 384 17.08 12.77 14.26
N GLN A 385 16.40 11.86 14.94
CA GLN A 385 17.01 10.76 15.70
C GLN A 385 16.37 9.41 15.42
N LEU A 386 15.59 9.29 14.34
CA LEU A 386 14.94 8.03 14.00
C LEU A 386 15.99 6.99 13.56
N GLY A 387 15.71 5.71 13.82
CA GLY A 387 16.48 4.64 13.22
C GLY A 387 16.32 4.58 11.70
N ARG A 388 16.97 3.60 11.06
CA ARG A 388 16.75 3.28 9.64
C ARG A 388 15.31 2.87 9.37
N ASP A 389 14.66 2.37 10.40
CA ASP A 389 13.26 1.97 10.40
C ASP A 389 12.29 3.16 10.46
N GLY A 390 12.77 4.38 10.74
CA GLY A 390 11.93 5.57 10.85
C GLY A 390 11.09 5.58 12.12
N ILE A 391 11.45 4.78 13.13
CA ILE A 391 10.73 4.66 14.40
C ILE A 391 11.62 5.14 15.54
N ARG A 392 10.98 5.62 16.60
CA ARG A 392 11.63 6.00 17.84
C ARG A 392 11.51 4.91 18.89
N GLY A 393 12.58 4.74 19.66
CA GLY A 393 12.69 3.78 20.76
C GLY A 393 13.20 2.42 20.31
N THR A 394 13.75 2.32 19.10
CA THR A 394 14.34 1.09 18.57
C THR A 394 15.85 1.09 18.77
N ALA A 395 16.48 -0.07 18.54
CA ALA A 395 17.90 -0.25 18.81
C ALA A 395 18.82 0.59 17.90
N ASP A 396 18.29 1.09 16.79
CA ASP A 396 19.00 1.92 15.81
C ASP A 396 18.68 3.41 15.90
N ASP A 397 17.90 3.85 16.89
CA ASP A 397 17.71 5.27 17.21
C ASP A 397 19.05 6.02 17.28
N GLY A 398 19.14 7.12 16.52
CA GLY A 398 20.32 7.98 16.49
C GLY A 398 21.57 7.35 15.85
N ILE A 399 21.47 6.15 15.27
CA ILE A 399 22.55 5.52 14.52
C ILE A 399 22.50 6.00 13.06
N PRO A 400 23.57 6.64 12.54
CA PRO A 400 23.61 7.06 11.15
C PRO A 400 23.42 5.90 10.18
N TYR A 401 22.47 6.05 9.25
CA TYR A 401 22.19 5.06 8.20
C TYR A 401 22.00 5.70 6.82
N LEU A 402 21.77 7.01 6.75
CA LEU A 402 21.77 7.80 5.52
C LEU A 402 23.14 8.44 5.33
N ASP A 403 23.67 8.31 4.12
CA ASP A 403 24.83 9.07 3.65
C ASP A 403 24.29 10.30 2.91
N THR A 404 24.22 11.43 3.62
CA THR A 404 23.60 12.66 3.08
C THR A 404 24.52 13.43 2.15
N ASN A 405 25.82 13.11 2.15
CA ASN A 405 26.85 13.81 1.39
C ASN A 405 27.48 12.96 0.26
N ASN A 406 27.04 11.69 0.12
CA ASN A 406 27.52 10.69 -0.84
C ASN A 406 29.03 10.39 -0.73
N ASP A 407 29.63 10.46 0.46
CA ASP A 407 31.04 10.09 0.69
C ASP A 407 31.26 8.59 0.94
N GLY A 408 30.18 7.81 0.91
CA GLY A 408 30.15 6.38 1.18
C GLY A 408 30.05 6.02 2.67
N ARG A 409 29.87 6.99 3.56
CA ARG A 409 29.70 6.78 5.00
C ARG A 409 28.36 7.36 5.48
N PRO A 410 27.52 6.55 6.12
CA PRO A 410 26.34 7.07 6.79
C PRO A 410 26.70 8.14 7.83
N ASP A 411 26.10 9.32 7.71
CA ASP A 411 26.36 10.48 8.55
C ASP A 411 25.08 11.08 9.19
N SER A 412 23.90 10.56 8.82
CA SER A 412 22.62 11.01 9.36
C SER A 412 21.72 9.86 9.82
N ALA A 413 21.10 10.05 10.98
CA ALA A 413 19.96 9.29 11.47
C ALA A 413 18.63 10.04 11.23
N ALA A 414 18.66 11.19 10.57
CA ALA A 414 17.44 11.96 10.32
C ALA A 414 16.60 11.29 9.23
N TYR A 415 15.36 10.92 9.56
CA TYR A 415 14.38 10.41 8.62
C TYR A 415 13.21 11.38 8.51
N ASP A 416 12.97 11.91 7.32
CA ASP A 416 11.78 12.73 7.02
C ASP A 416 10.55 11.81 6.92
N ALA A 417 10.05 11.36 8.08
CA ALA A 417 9.00 10.36 8.21
C ALA A 417 7.69 10.86 7.59
N ASP A 418 7.42 12.17 7.64
CA ASP A 418 6.28 12.80 7.00
C ASP A 418 6.56 13.33 5.57
N GLU A 419 7.80 13.25 5.06
CA GLU A 419 8.32 13.74 3.76
C GLU A 419 8.01 15.23 3.49
N ASP A 420 7.66 16.01 4.51
CA ASP A 420 7.35 17.43 4.34
C ASP A 420 8.60 18.27 3.99
N GLY A 421 9.77 17.63 3.89
CA GLY A 421 11.08 18.21 3.60
C GLY A 421 11.70 18.96 4.77
N VAL A 422 11.11 18.85 5.96
CA VAL A 422 11.58 19.46 7.18
C VAL A 422 11.73 18.39 8.24
N ILE A 423 12.98 17.98 8.48
CA ILE A 423 13.29 17.12 9.62
C ILE A 423 12.87 17.82 10.92
N ARG A 424 11.83 17.30 11.56
CA ARG A 424 11.35 17.81 12.84
C ARG A 424 12.31 17.39 13.96
N THR A 425 12.88 18.37 14.67
CA THR A 425 13.81 18.11 15.79
C THR A 425 13.13 18.03 17.16
N THR A 426 11.80 18.15 17.18
CA THR A 426 10.98 18.17 18.39
C THR A 426 9.82 17.20 18.28
N ASN A 427 9.41 16.62 19.39
CA ASN A 427 8.19 15.83 19.44
C ASN A 427 6.95 16.72 19.23
N TYR A 428 5.80 16.08 19.00
CA TYR A 428 4.54 16.81 18.99
C TYR A 428 4.25 17.49 20.33
N SER A 429 3.77 18.73 20.22
CA SER A 429 3.37 19.62 21.30
C SER A 429 1.87 19.77 21.34
N TRP A 430 1.27 19.52 22.52
CA TRP A 430 -0.17 19.68 22.69
C TRP A 430 -0.64 21.09 22.35
N SER A 431 0.06 22.14 22.79
CA SER A 431 -0.36 23.53 22.57
C SER A 431 -0.23 24.00 21.12
N ASN A 432 0.74 23.45 20.39
CA ASN A 432 1.09 23.94 19.05
C ASN A 432 0.42 23.11 17.96
N ASP A 433 0.38 21.79 18.14
CA ASP A 433 -0.01 20.88 17.08
C ASP A 433 -1.49 20.52 17.22
N PHE A 434 -1.97 20.25 18.44
CA PHE A 434 -3.29 19.65 18.65
C PHE A 434 -4.35 20.60 19.22
N GLN A 435 -4.01 21.41 20.22
CA GLN A 435 -4.97 22.23 20.96
C GLN A 435 -5.66 23.26 20.05
N MET A 436 -6.98 23.35 20.17
CA MET A 436 -7.77 24.40 19.53
C MET A 436 -7.74 25.66 20.40
N THR A 437 -6.66 26.44 20.29
CA THR A 437 -6.52 27.72 21.00
C THR A 437 -7.48 28.77 20.45
N SER A 438 -7.76 29.83 21.23
CA SER A 438 -8.59 30.96 20.73
C SER A 438 -7.98 31.62 19.50
N SER A 439 -6.66 31.66 19.37
CA SER A 439 -5.96 32.16 18.17
C SER A 439 -6.26 31.28 16.96
N ARG A 440 -6.15 29.95 17.10
CA ARG A 440 -6.50 28.99 16.04
C ARG A 440 -7.97 29.09 15.67
N ALA A 441 -8.87 29.04 16.65
CA ALA A 441 -10.32 29.16 16.45
C ALA A 441 -10.72 30.49 15.78
N SER A 442 -10.02 31.60 16.09
CA SER A 442 -10.28 32.90 15.47
C SER A 442 -10.01 32.92 13.95
N LYS A 443 -9.23 31.98 13.41
CA LYS A 443 -8.96 31.84 11.98
C LYS A 443 -9.98 30.95 11.25
N ILE A 444 -10.95 30.39 11.97
CA ILE A 444 -11.96 29.48 11.43
C ILE A 444 -13.24 30.26 11.12
N GLN A 445 -13.72 30.15 9.89
CA GLN A 445 -14.98 30.73 9.43
C GLN A 445 -16.16 29.95 10.02
N GLY A 446 -17.14 30.67 10.55
CA GLY A 446 -18.34 30.07 11.15
C GLY A 446 -18.12 29.46 12.54
N TYR A 447 -16.92 29.60 13.12
CA TYR A 447 -16.64 29.10 14.47
C TYR A 447 -17.54 29.81 15.50
N PRO A 448 -18.20 29.08 16.43
CA PRO A 448 -19.12 29.69 17.40
C PRO A 448 -18.43 30.70 18.33
N THR A 449 -19.10 31.82 18.59
CA THR A 449 -18.57 32.89 19.45
C THR A 449 -19.55 33.25 20.57
N SER A 450 -19.01 33.59 21.74
CA SER A 450 -19.73 34.24 22.84
C SER A 450 -19.03 35.56 23.16
N ASN A 451 -19.78 36.66 23.28
CA ASN A 451 -19.21 38.00 23.48
C ASN A 451 -18.10 38.38 22.46
N ASN A 452 -18.32 38.04 21.18
CA ASN A 452 -17.35 38.24 20.07
C ASN A 452 -16.01 37.52 20.24
N GLN A 453 -15.90 36.55 21.16
CA GLN A 453 -14.73 35.71 21.33
C GLN A 453 -15.06 34.26 20.98
N PRO A 454 -14.13 33.51 20.34
CA PRO A 454 -14.33 32.08 20.10
C PRO A 454 -14.61 31.35 21.40
N VAL A 455 -15.64 30.48 21.40
CA VAL A 455 -15.90 29.61 22.54
C VAL A 455 -14.85 28.50 22.64
N ASP A 456 -14.63 27.94 23.82
CA ASP A 456 -13.72 26.80 23.98
C ASP A 456 -14.22 25.60 23.15
N PHE A 457 -13.30 24.88 22.52
CA PHE A 457 -13.63 23.77 21.64
C PHE A 457 -14.40 22.65 22.36
N ASN A 458 -14.18 22.44 23.66
CA ASN A 458 -14.90 21.42 24.42
C ASN A 458 -16.40 21.74 24.57
N THR A 459 -16.81 23.00 24.36
CA THR A 459 -18.23 23.40 24.39
C THR A 459 -18.98 23.05 23.10
N ILE A 460 -18.25 22.83 22.02
CA ILE A 460 -18.80 22.49 20.69
C ILE A 460 -18.44 21.06 20.25
N SER A 461 -17.67 20.33 21.06
CA SER A 461 -17.25 18.96 20.82
C SER A 461 -17.69 18.03 21.95
N SER A 462 -17.77 16.74 21.63
CA SER A 462 -18.23 15.68 22.52
C SER A 462 -17.12 14.69 22.78
N SER A 463 -16.99 14.23 24.03
CA SER A 463 -16.20 13.03 24.32
C SER A 463 -16.98 11.74 24.03
N ALA A 464 -18.30 11.80 23.83
CA ALA A 464 -19.16 10.64 23.57
C ALA A 464 -19.33 10.35 22.07
N ILE A 465 -18.22 10.34 21.31
CA ILE A 465 -18.23 9.97 19.89
C ILE A 465 -18.26 8.45 19.78
N THR A 466 -19.26 7.91 19.10
CA THR A 466 -19.46 6.48 18.86
C THR A 466 -19.42 6.11 17.38
N LYS A 467 -19.39 7.11 16.48
CA LYS A 467 -19.42 6.89 15.03
C LYS A 467 -18.62 7.95 14.28
N ILE A 468 -17.71 7.49 13.42
CA ILE A 468 -16.93 8.31 12.50
C ILE A 468 -16.99 7.65 11.13
N THR A 469 -17.35 8.41 10.10
CA THR A 469 -17.54 7.88 8.74
C THR A 469 -16.78 8.73 7.73
N GLY A 470 -16.02 8.10 6.84
CA GLY A 470 -15.21 8.78 5.82
C GLY A 470 -13.97 7.99 5.42
N ILE A 471 -13.39 8.35 4.28
CA ILE A 471 -12.06 7.87 3.89
C ILE A 471 -11.04 8.88 4.39
N PHE A 472 -10.17 8.49 5.32
CA PHE A 472 -9.27 9.41 6.01
C PHE A 472 -7.83 9.20 5.59
N TYR A 473 -7.16 10.29 5.27
CA TYR A 473 -5.73 10.36 5.04
C TYR A 473 -5.11 11.49 5.88
N THR A 474 -3.96 11.25 6.49
CA THR A 474 -3.20 12.28 7.21
C THR A 474 -1.69 12.08 7.03
N ASN A 475 -0.93 13.17 6.87
CA ASN A 475 0.53 13.08 6.87
C ASN A 475 1.05 12.67 8.25
N HIS A 476 0.47 13.22 9.32
CA HIS A 476 1.00 13.08 10.66
C HIS A 476 0.23 12.05 11.49
N ALA A 477 -0.73 12.49 12.31
CA ALA A 477 -1.35 11.65 13.33
C ALA A 477 -2.87 11.60 13.21
N PHE A 478 -3.46 10.45 13.52
CA PHE A 478 -4.90 10.28 13.61
C PHE A 478 -5.29 9.94 15.05
N GLY A 479 -5.55 10.91 15.91
CA GLY A 479 -5.65 10.68 17.37
C GLY A 479 -6.96 11.18 18.00
N GLY A 480 -7.30 10.71 19.19
CA GLY A 480 -8.53 11.15 19.85
C GLY A 480 -8.83 10.44 21.16
N TYR A 481 -9.85 10.86 21.89
CA TYR A 481 -10.31 10.17 23.10
C TYR A 481 -11.83 10.17 23.12
N THR A 482 -12.42 9.06 23.55
CA THR A 482 -13.85 8.98 23.79
C THR A 482 -14.21 8.38 25.14
N SER A 483 -15.20 8.97 25.80
CA SER A 483 -15.78 8.49 27.04
C SER A 483 -16.80 7.36 26.84
N GLN A 484 -17.19 7.04 25.60
CA GLN A 484 -18.15 5.98 25.26
C GLN A 484 -17.55 5.01 24.25
N GLY A 485 -17.99 3.76 24.25
CA GLY A 485 -17.50 2.77 23.28
C GLY A 485 -18.50 1.64 23.04
N PRO A 486 -18.37 0.91 21.91
CA PRO A 486 -17.32 1.05 20.90
C PRO A 486 -17.47 2.29 20.01
N VAL A 487 -16.33 2.86 19.58
CA VAL A 487 -16.28 3.77 18.43
C VAL A 487 -16.35 2.93 17.16
N ASN A 488 -17.31 3.22 16.30
CA ASN A 488 -17.41 2.57 14.99
C ASN A 488 -16.84 3.51 13.92
N MET A 489 -15.77 3.08 13.26
CA MET A 489 -15.12 3.79 12.17
C MET A 489 -15.48 3.12 10.85
N TYR A 490 -16.18 3.85 10.00
CA TYR A 490 -16.69 3.36 8.72
C TYR A 490 -15.95 4.03 7.57
N GLY A 491 -15.19 3.28 6.78
CA GLY A 491 -14.33 3.85 5.74
C GLY A 491 -12.96 3.21 5.66
N ALA A 492 -11.93 4.04 5.61
CA ALA A 492 -10.53 3.62 5.70
C ALA A 492 -9.71 4.70 6.40
N LEU A 493 -8.61 4.30 7.03
CA LEU A 493 -7.68 5.18 7.71
C LEU A 493 -6.27 4.91 7.19
N ILE A 494 -5.72 5.92 6.53
CA ILE A 494 -4.37 5.90 5.99
C ILE A 494 -3.60 7.02 6.70
N CYS A 495 -2.45 6.68 7.26
CA CYS A 495 -1.65 7.62 8.03
C CYS A 495 -0.18 7.40 7.72
N ARG A 496 0.53 8.49 7.42
CA ARG A 496 1.96 8.43 7.07
C ARG A 496 2.78 8.18 8.32
N ASP A 497 2.78 9.14 9.24
CA ASP A 497 3.63 9.11 10.41
C ASP A 497 3.06 8.18 11.48
N GLU A 498 2.14 8.63 12.35
CA GLU A 498 1.90 7.88 13.59
C GLU A 498 0.55 8.09 14.34
N ALA A 499 0.03 6.93 14.80
CA ALA A 499 -0.85 6.62 15.95
C ALA A 499 -2.36 6.95 15.92
N VAL A 500 -3.15 6.01 16.49
CA VAL A 500 -4.62 6.04 16.69
C VAL A 500 -5.00 5.35 18.02
N ILE A 501 -5.51 6.06 19.04
CA ILE A 501 -5.70 5.47 20.39
C ILE A 501 -6.99 5.94 21.06
N PHE A 502 -7.90 5.05 21.48
CA PHE A 502 -9.16 5.41 22.15
C PHE A 502 -9.46 4.55 23.39
N SER A 503 -10.09 5.14 24.41
CA SER A 503 -10.15 4.61 25.77
C SER A 503 -11.38 3.74 26.11
N ASN A 504 -11.76 2.85 25.19
CA ASN A 504 -12.71 1.77 25.49
C ASN A 504 -12.58 0.60 24.49
N SER A 505 -13.22 0.71 23.32
CA SER A 505 -13.19 -0.28 22.24
C SER A 505 -13.39 0.39 20.88
N LEU A 506 -12.86 -0.23 19.83
CA LEU A 506 -12.86 0.28 18.46
C LEU A 506 -13.32 -0.82 17.51
N THR A 507 -14.21 -0.47 16.59
CA THR A 507 -14.61 -1.34 15.48
C THR A 507 -14.46 -0.59 14.18
N PHE A 508 -13.59 -1.08 13.31
CA PHE A 508 -13.48 -0.59 11.96
C PHE A 508 -14.34 -1.41 11.00
N TRP A 509 -14.82 -0.73 9.97
CA TRP A 509 -15.63 -1.27 8.90
C TRP A 509 -15.10 -0.72 7.58
N TYR A 510 -14.34 -1.55 6.87
CA TYR A 510 -13.71 -1.15 5.63
C TYR A 510 -14.70 -0.87 4.50
N ASP A 511 -14.55 0.27 3.83
CA ASP A 511 -15.30 0.60 2.62
C ASP A 511 -14.70 -0.06 1.39
N TYR A 512 -15.13 -1.29 1.09
CA TYR A 512 -14.66 -2.02 -0.08
C TYR A 512 -14.82 -1.27 -1.40
N ARG A 513 -15.69 -0.26 -1.50
CA ARG A 513 -15.83 0.55 -2.73
C ARG A 513 -14.52 1.23 -3.13
N ILE A 514 -13.62 1.49 -2.18
CA ILE A 514 -12.35 2.17 -2.45
C ILE A 514 -11.19 1.24 -2.80
N HIS A 515 -11.43 -0.08 -2.76
CA HIS A 515 -10.40 -1.06 -3.05
C HIS A 515 -9.95 -0.97 -4.51
N GLY A 516 -8.64 -1.04 -4.75
CA GLY A 516 -7.96 -0.94 -6.05
C GLY A 516 -8.51 -1.88 -7.12
N ARG A 517 -9.09 -3.01 -6.70
CA ARG A 517 -9.79 -3.96 -7.58
C ARG A 517 -10.95 -3.32 -8.36
N TYR A 518 -11.61 -2.31 -7.81
CA TYR A 518 -12.81 -1.70 -8.41
C TYR A 518 -12.51 -0.40 -9.17
N VAL A 519 -11.26 0.06 -9.15
CA VAL A 519 -10.82 1.31 -9.78
C VAL A 519 -11.15 1.36 -11.27
N HIS A 520 -10.95 0.24 -11.98
CA HIS A 520 -11.28 0.15 -13.39
C HIS A 520 -12.79 0.19 -13.68
N LYS A 521 -13.61 -0.28 -12.73
CA LYS A 521 -15.06 -0.42 -12.93
C LYS A 521 -15.82 0.87 -12.62
N TYR A 522 -15.42 1.59 -11.57
CA TYR A 522 -16.19 2.74 -11.06
C TYR A 522 -15.43 4.06 -11.13
N PHE A 523 -14.13 4.04 -11.43
CA PHE A 523 -13.28 5.22 -11.37
C PHE A 523 -12.51 5.47 -12.67
N ASP A 524 -12.97 4.92 -13.80
CA ASP A 524 -12.32 5.04 -15.12
C ASP A 524 -10.81 4.70 -15.11
N SER A 525 -10.44 3.73 -14.26
CA SER A 525 -9.03 3.36 -14.00
C SER A 525 -8.18 4.44 -13.31
N ASP A 526 -8.79 5.52 -12.82
CA ASP A 526 -8.14 6.56 -12.03
C ASP A 526 -8.42 6.35 -10.53
N GLY A 527 -7.49 5.68 -9.85
CA GLY A 527 -7.57 5.42 -8.41
C GLY A 527 -7.58 6.70 -7.56
N ASN A 528 -7.18 7.84 -8.13
CA ASN A 528 -7.15 9.13 -7.45
C ASN A 528 -8.53 9.82 -7.40
N LYS A 529 -9.60 9.22 -7.93
CA LYS A 529 -10.95 9.80 -7.88
C LYS A 529 -11.63 9.76 -6.51
N ILE A 530 -11.07 9.06 -5.53
CA ILE A 530 -11.65 8.90 -4.18
C ILE A 530 -11.01 9.89 -3.21
N VAL A 531 -9.70 9.77 -3.05
CA VAL A 531 -8.82 10.78 -2.47
C VAL A 531 -7.62 10.81 -3.39
N ASP A 532 -7.49 11.88 -4.16
CA ASP A 532 -6.30 12.11 -4.96
C ASP A 532 -5.17 12.49 -4.02
N LEU A 533 -4.12 11.69 -3.96
CA LEU A 533 -2.96 12.05 -3.13
C LEU A 533 -1.72 12.18 -4.00
N GLU A 534 -1.91 12.52 -5.29
CA GLU A 534 -0.85 12.57 -6.28
C GLU A 534 0.00 11.30 -6.28
N LEU A 535 -0.62 10.18 -5.91
CA LEU A 535 0.05 8.91 -5.92
C LEU A 535 0.51 8.72 -7.35
N PRO A 536 1.84 8.66 -7.61
CA PRO A 536 2.25 8.12 -8.87
C PRO A 536 1.58 6.76 -8.92
N ILE A 537 0.95 6.48 -10.05
CA ILE A 537 0.63 5.13 -10.46
C ILE A 537 1.74 4.24 -9.92
N ALA A 538 1.41 3.25 -9.10
CA ALA A 538 2.40 2.58 -8.23
C ALA A 538 3.64 2.16 -9.04
N TYR A 539 3.41 1.78 -10.30
CA TYR A 539 4.40 1.53 -11.34
C TYR A 539 3.84 2.00 -12.69
N LYS A 540 4.68 2.34 -13.67
CA LYS A 540 4.18 2.57 -15.05
C LYS A 540 3.47 1.31 -15.60
N THR A 541 4.00 0.15 -15.26
CA THR A 541 3.46 -1.18 -15.54
C THR A 541 3.86 -2.16 -14.45
N LYS A 542 3.06 -3.22 -14.23
CA LYS A 542 3.41 -4.33 -13.35
C LYS A 542 3.20 -5.67 -14.06
N ILE A 543 4.21 -6.54 -14.06
CA ILE A 543 4.03 -7.94 -14.49
C ILE A 543 3.29 -8.67 -13.37
N VAL A 544 2.12 -9.21 -13.67
CA VAL A 544 1.25 -9.88 -12.69
C VAL A 544 1.40 -11.39 -12.73
N ASP A 545 1.65 -11.93 -13.93
CA ASP A 545 1.97 -13.34 -14.13
C ASP A 545 3.01 -13.44 -15.26
N ARG A 546 3.91 -14.42 -15.15
CA ARG A 546 4.92 -14.73 -16.16
C ARG A 546 5.06 -16.24 -16.25
N LYS A 547 4.93 -16.78 -17.46
CA LYS A 547 5.06 -18.21 -17.72
C LYS A 547 5.76 -18.49 -19.04
N GLU A 548 6.43 -19.63 -19.08
CA GLU A 548 6.87 -20.21 -20.35
C GLU A 548 5.74 -21.08 -20.92
N VAL A 549 5.43 -20.90 -22.19
CA VAL A 549 4.42 -21.69 -22.89
C VAL A 549 5.14 -22.75 -23.71
N VAL A 550 4.76 -24.01 -23.49
CA VAL A 550 5.22 -25.10 -24.35
C VAL A 550 4.60 -24.85 -25.72
N SER A 551 5.46 -24.63 -26.72
CA SER A 551 5.01 -24.56 -28.11
C SER A 551 4.32 -25.89 -28.43
N ALA A 552 3.04 -25.88 -28.80
CA ALA A 552 2.45 -27.04 -29.44
C ALA A 552 3.26 -27.27 -30.72
N ASN A 553 3.97 -28.40 -30.79
CA ASN A 553 4.76 -28.78 -31.95
C ASN A 553 3.90 -28.81 -33.22
#